data_AF-A0A0A6UHU9-F1
#
_entry.id   AF-A0A0A6UHU9-F1
#
_cell.length_a   1.000
_cell.length_b   1.000
_cell.length_c   1.000
_cell.angle_alpha   90.00
_cell.angle_beta   90.00
_cell.angle_gamma   90.00
#
_symmetry.space_group_name_H-M   'P 1'
#
loop_
_entity.id
_entity.type
_entity.pdbx_description
1 polymer ?
#
loop_
_entity_poly.entity_id
_entity_poly.type
_entity_poly.pdbx_seq_one_letter_code
_entity_poly.pdbx_strand_id
1 'polypeptide(L)'
;MAGLGARLAATGGPDLRDFGAVPAGPGEPVTEVGRAGRTRWRNRTTVIVASAVTVALLGCLGAAVFSLIETGGPPESRPASRVSPVPSAAGPVVAGPQPVKQPVRTENDLDRVCADRYYPSAPKPRGDAPHPVLISEGTAGAESRTTRTLNRAAFAGSAADRRTWAPEPARTQLVACLNLAGAGKRIRDCKSGGRTLPLLEGRYTLTVHEVASHRKVLEKALVGAERACPFVVLESDGGTLHSAVRDQQLYDLLRKPVEG
;
A
#
# COMPACT_ATOMS: atom_id res chain seq x y z
N MET A 1 18.37 16.54 -1.61
CA MET A 1 17.30 16.00 -2.47
C MET A 1 16.22 15.44 -1.56
N ALA A 2 15.15 16.20 -1.34
CA ALA A 2 14.03 15.83 -0.46
C ALA A 2 12.83 15.47 -1.33
N GLY A 3 12.40 14.22 -1.29
CA GLY A 3 11.21 13.74 -1.98
C GLY A 3 9.97 14.06 -1.16
N LEU A 4 9.16 15.01 -1.64
CA LEU A 4 7.81 15.26 -1.13
C LEU A 4 6.91 14.10 -1.58
N GLY A 5 6.52 13.26 -0.62
CA GLY A 5 5.49 12.26 -0.82
C GLY A 5 4.14 12.94 -1.04
N ALA A 6 3.58 12.79 -2.24
CA ALA A 6 2.19 13.12 -2.52
C ALA A 6 1.39 11.82 -2.66
N ARG A 7 0.42 11.69 -1.77
CA ARG A 7 -0.46 10.55 -1.56
C ARG A 7 -1.81 10.78 -2.24
N LEU A 8 -2.39 9.70 -2.76
CA LEU A 8 -3.80 9.25 -2.68
C LEU A 8 -4.33 8.78 -4.03
N ALA A 9 -4.62 7.48 -4.06
CA ALA A 9 -5.45 6.82 -5.05
C ALA A 9 -6.87 7.40 -5.00
N ALA A 10 -7.35 7.89 -6.15
CA ALA A 10 -8.73 8.29 -6.32
C ALA A 10 -9.62 7.03 -6.37
N THR A 11 -10.23 6.69 -5.24
CA THR A 11 -11.36 5.77 -5.18
C THR A 11 -12.54 6.34 -5.96
N GLY A 12 -13.23 5.49 -6.72
CA GLY A 12 -14.43 5.82 -7.46
C GLY A 12 -15.42 6.63 -6.62
N GLY A 13 -15.87 7.75 -7.17
CA GLY A 13 -16.96 8.53 -6.60
C GLY A 13 -18.25 7.70 -6.61
N PRO A 14 -19.12 7.86 -5.60
CA PRO A 14 -20.45 7.28 -5.65
C PRO A 14 -21.25 7.91 -6.79
N ASP A 15 -21.87 7.06 -7.62
CA ASP A 15 -22.96 7.45 -8.51
C ASP A 15 -24.11 8.02 -7.67
N LEU A 16 -24.14 9.35 -7.54
CA LEU A 16 -25.30 10.11 -7.08
C LEU A 16 -26.24 10.31 -8.28
N ARG A 17 -26.96 9.25 -8.66
CA ARG A 17 -28.09 9.32 -9.59
C ARG A 17 -29.32 8.64 -8.99
N ASP A 18 -30.45 9.31 -9.15
CA ASP A 18 -31.82 8.94 -8.79
C ASP A 18 -32.18 8.86 -7.30
N PHE A 19 -32.33 10.02 -6.67
CA PHE A 19 -33.47 10.20 -5.78
C PHE A 19 -34.70 10.48 -6.64
N GLY A 20 -35.44 9.41 -6.94
CA GLY A 20 -36.74 9.49 -7.59
C GLY A 20 -37.66 10.44 -6.83
N ALA A 21 -38.35 11.28 -7.59
CA ALA A 21 -39.40 12.15 -7.11
C ALA A 21 -40.45 11.33 -6.34
N VAL A 22 -40.64 11.66 -5.06
CA VAL A 22 -41.77 11.17 -4.26
C VAL A 22 -43.02 11.94 -4.72
N PRO A 23 -44.10 11.26 -5.16
CA PRO A 23 -45.35 11.93 -5.49
C PRO A 23 -45.98 12.53 -4.22
N ALA A 24 -46.39 13.80 -4.32
CA ALA A 24 -47.08 14.53 -3.27
C ALA A 24 -48.46 13.91 -3.00
N GLY A 25 -48.65 13.34 -1.81
CA GLY A 25 -49.95 13.01 -1.23
C GLY A 25 -50.39 14.12 -0.26
N PRO A 26 -51.71 14.41 -0.16
CA PRO A 26 -52.21 15.48 0.69
C PRO A 26 -52.51 14.99 2.12
N GLY A 27 -52.15 15.82 3.10
CA GLY A 27 -52.77 15.83 4.43
C GLY A 27 -51.91 15.27 5.56
N GLU A 28 -51.35 16.15 6.40
CA GLU A 28 -51.78 16.35 7.79
C GLU A 28 -50.97 17.50 8.44
N PRO A 29 -51.58 18.29 9.35
CA PRO A 29 -50.92 19.44 9.96
C PRO A 29 -50.00 19.01 11.10
N VAL A 30 -48.68 19.14 10.89
CA VAL A 30 -47.69 18.93 11.95
C VAL A 30 -47.53 20.21 12.78
N THR A 31 -47.75 20.03 14.07
CA THR A 31 -47.74 21.05 15.12
C THR A 31 -46.33 21.60 15.33
N GLU A 32 -46.26 22.93 15.38
CA GLU A 32 -45.07 23.75 15.59
C GLU A 32 -44.57 23.61 17.05
N VAL A 33 -43.37 23.07 17.26
CA VAL A 33 -42.70 23.08 18.56
C VAL A 33 -41.31 23.71 18.43
N GLY A 34 -41.20 24.93 18.95
CA GLY A 34 -40.17 25.25 19.94
C GLY A 34 -38.72 25.39 19.45
N ARG A 35 -38.42 26.54 18.86
CA ARG A 35 -37.08 27.11 18.68
C ARG A 35 -36.53 27.64 20.02
N ALA A 36 -35.33 27.23 20.45
CA ALA A 36 -34.29 28.09 21.03
C ALA A 36 -33.15 27.27 21.69
N GLY A 37 -31.90 27.61 21.37
CA GLY A 37 -30.75 27.03 22.06
C GLY A 37 -29.41 27.37 21.42
N ARG A 38 -29.13 28.67 21.22
CA ARG A 38 -27.77 29.15 20.90
C ARG A 38 -26.94 29.12 22.17
N THR A 39 -25.89 28.30 22.24
CA THR A 39 -24.80 28.49 23.20
C THR A 39 -23.48 28.74 22.47
N ARG A 40 -23.15 30.02 22.47
CA ARG A 40 -21.91 30.64 22.03
C ARG A 40 -20.94 30.56 23.21
N TRP A 41 -19.95 29.66 23.21
CA TRP A 41 -18.88 29.70 24.20
C TRP A 41 -17.52 30.00 23.56
N ARG A 42 -17.08 31.22 23.84
CA ARG A 42 -15.72 31.78 23.77
C ARG A 42 -14.70 30.89 24.49
N ASN A 43 -13.48 30.80 23.96
CA ASN A 43 -12.17 30.93 24.63
C ASN A 43 -11.10 30.59 23.57
N ARG A 44 -10.45 31.55 22.89
CA ARG A 44 -9.34 32.43 23.32
C ARG A 44 -8.19 31.69 24.01
N THR A 45 -6.97 32.04 23.57
CA THR A 45 -5.62 31.74 24.12
C THR A 45 -5.19 30.27 24.04
N THR A 46 -4.16 29.89 23.26
CA THR A 46 -2.75 30.28 23.46
C THR A 46 -1.94 30.32 22.16
N VAL A 47 -1.15 31.38 22.04
CA VAL A 47 -0.15 31.67 21.01
C VAL A 47 1.18 31.82 21.76
N ILE A 48 2.28 31.31 21.16
CA ILE A 48 3.71 31.45 21.53
C ILE A 48 4.19 30.60 22.72
N VAL A 49 5.08 29.62 22.47
CA VAL A 49 6.38 29.44 23.18
C VAL A 49 7.34 28.57 22.33
N ALA A 50 8.55 29.11 22.11
CA ALA A 50 9.85 28.46 21.90
C ALA A 50 10.24 27.84 20.54
N SER A 51 10.45 28.74 19.58
CA SER A 51 11.58 28.71 18.65
C SER A 51 12.93 28.83 19.40
N ALA A 52 13.58 27.71 19.75
CA ALA A 52 14.92 27.72 20.37
C ALA A 52 15.72 26.40 20.23
N VAL A 53 15.59 25.63 19.13
CA VAL A 53 16.39 24.39 18.91
C VAL A 53 16.95 24.30 17.49
N THR A 54 17.21 25.44 16.84
CA THR A 54 17.69 25.48 15.43
C THR A 54 19.16 25.89 15.26
N VAL A 55 19.92 26.11 16.34
CA VAL A 55 21.33 26.57 16.25
C VAL A 55 22.35 25.51 16.74
N ALA A 56 21.92 24.38 17.29
CA ALA A 56 22.84 23.37 17.84
C ALA A 56 23.16 22.17 16.93
N LEU A 57 22.61 22.10 15.70
CA LEU A 57 22.81 20.96 14.78
C LEU A 57 23.71 21.25 13.56
N LEU A 58 24.37 22.42 13.54
CA LEU A 58 25.28 22.85 12.47
C LEU A 58 26.77 22.67 12.84
N GLY A 59 27.09 21.72 13.74
CA GLY A 59 28.43 21.52 14.31
C GLY A 59 29.09 20.15 14.07
N CYS A 60 28.58 19.32 13.15
CA CYS A 60 29.13 17.98 12.89
C CYS A 60 29.48 17.74 11.41
N LEU A 61 30.07 18.74 10.74
CA LEU A 61 30.74 18.58 9.45
C LEU A 61 32.23 18.83 9.65
N GLY A 62 32.98 17.78 10.01
CA GLY A 62 34.42 17.85 10.09
C GLY A 62 35.05 16.52 10.51
N ALA A 63 36.02 16.09 9.72
CA ALA A 63 36.94 14.96 9.94
C ALA A 63 36.49 13.56 9.49
N ALA A 64 36.70 13.27 8.20
CA ALA A 64 37.24 11.99 7.73
C ALA A 64 37.74 12.13 6.27
N VAL A 65 38.73 13.00 6.06
CA VAL A 65 39.63 12.93 4.91
C VAL A 65 40.95 12.38 5.43
N PHE A 66 41.60 11.56 4.61
CA PHE A 66 42.87 10.85 4.84
C PHE A 66 42.77 9.56 5.66
N SER A 67 42.80 8.42 4.97
CA SER A 67 43.98 7.54 4.95
C SER A 67 43.69 6.31 4.10
N LEU A 68 44.45 6.12 3.02
CA LEU A 68 45.02 4.83 2.58
C LEU A 68 45.74 5.03 1.24
N ILE A 69 46.95 5.57 1.35
CA ILE A 69 48.04 5.30 0.41
C ILE A 69 49.02 4.43 1.19
N GLU A 70 49.10 3.14 0.84
CA GLU A 70 50.24 2.29 1.21
C GLU A 70 50.29 1.15 0.19
N THR A 71 51.18 1.25 -0.81
CA THR A 71 52.59 0.82 -0.88
C THR A 71 52.70 -0.44 -1.72
N GLY A 72 53.25 -0.27 -2.92
CA GLY A 72 53.73 -1.36 -3.74
C GLY A 72 54.98 -2.00 -3.11
N GLY A 73 54.97 -3.33 -3.06
CA GLY A 73 56.14 -4.18 -2.79
C GLY A 73 56.33 -5.18 -3.93
N PRO A 74 57.56 -5.71 -4.11
CA PRO A 74 58.05 -6.27 -5.38
C PRO A 74 57.66 -7.75 -5.63
N PRO A 75 57.84 -8.27 -6.86
CA PRO A 75 57.46 -9.63 -7.20
C PRO A 75 58.55 -10.63 -6.80
N GLU A 76 58.21 -11.61 -5.95
CA GLU A 76 59.11 -12.71 -5.63
C GLU A 76 58.39 -14.08 -5.63
N SER A 77 58.71 -14.84 -6.68
CA SER A 77 59.04 -16.28 -6.73
C SER A 77 58.20 -17.30 -5.95
N ARG A 78 57.44 -18.09 -6.73
CA ARG A 78 56.88 -19.43 -6.43
C ARG A 78 57.93 -20.40 -5.83
N PRO A 79 57.54 -21.40 -5.00
CA PRO A 79 57.19 -22.71 -5.58
C PRO A 79 56.11 -23.54 -4.83
N ALA A 80 55.70 -24.61 -5.54
CA ALA A 80 55.07 -25.84 -5.09
C ALA A 80 53.55 -25.85 -4.79
N SER A 81 52.83 -26.39 -5.78
CA SER A 81 51.47 -26.90 -5.76
C SER A 81 51.11 -27.64 -4.47
N ARG A 82 50.09 -27.16 -3.77
CA ARG A 82 49.17 -28.01 -3.01
C ARG A 82 47.85 -28.03 -3.75
N VAL A 83 47.42 -29.22 -4.13
CA VAL A 83 46.08 -29.48 -4.66
C VAL A 83 45.11 -29.22 -3.51
N SER A 84 44.55 -28.01 -3.48
CA SER A 84 43.42 -27.70 -2.62
C SER A 84 42.18 -28.44 -3.15
N PRO A 85 41.35 -29.03 -2.26
CA PRO A 85 40.09 -29.61 -2.68
C PRO A 85 39.25 -28.53 -3.36
N VAL A 86 38.76 -28.86 -4.54
CA VAL A 86 37.84 -28.04 -5.34
C VAL A 86 36.72 -27.55 -4.41
N PRO A 87 36.54 -26.23 -4.20
CA PRO A 87 35.36 -25.76 -3.52
C PRO A 87 34.18 -26.18 -4.38
N SER A 88 33.39 -27.11 -3.85
CA SER A 88 32.09 -27.48 -4.38
C SER A 88 31.36 -26.17 -4.67
N ALA A 89 31.11 -25.91 -5.95
CA ALA A 89 30.36 -24.75 -6.39
C ALA A 89 28.99 -24.83 -5.71
N ALA A 90 28.84 -24.06 -4.64
CA ALA A 90 27.55 -23.85 -4.01
C ALA A 90 26.66 -23.24 -5.09
N GLY A 91 25.66 -24.00 -5.54
CA GLY A 91 24.64 -23.48 -6.41
C GLY A 91 24.03 -22.21 -5.79
N PRO A 92 23.43 -21.33 -6.61
CA PRO A 92 22.82 -20.11 -6.10
C PRO A 92 21.83 -20.46 -4.99
N VAL A 93 22.13 -20.00 -3.77
CA VAL A 93 21.20 -20.10 -2.64
C VAL A 93 19.99 -19.28 -3.04
N VAL A 94 18.90 -19.95 -3.40
CA VAL A 94 17.60 -19.29 -3.58
C VAL A 94 17.21 -18.78 -2.21
N ALA A 95 17.54 -17.52 -1.93
CA ALA A 95 17.20 -16.88 -0.68
C ALA A 95 15.67 -16.78 -0.62
N GLY A 96 15.06 -17.63 0.21
CA GLY A 96 13.63 -17.54 0.48
C GLY A 96 13.26 -16.22 1.18
N PRO A 97 11.97 -16.03 1.49
CA PRO A 97 11.50 -14.87 2.23
C PRO A 97 12.30 -14.67 3.52
N GLN A 98 12.60 -13.42 3.86
CA GLN A 98 13.46 -13.10 5.00
C GLN A 98 12.65 -12.65 6.22
N PRO A 99 12.91 -13.18 7.42
CA PRO A 99 12.22 -12.76 8.63
C PRO A 99 12.64 -11.35 9.04
N VAL A 100 11.68 -10.57 9.52
CA VAL A 100 11.88 -9.25 10.13
C VAL A 100 11.68 -9.39 11.63
N LYS A 101 12.69 -8.99 12.41
CA LYS A 101 12.67 -9.14 13.88
C LYS A 101 11.75 -8.12 14.56
N GLN A 102 11.60 -6.95 13.96
CA GLN A 102 10.75 -5.87 14.47
C GLN A 102 9.28 -6.23 14.27
N PRO A 103 8.38 -5.87 15.20
CA PRO A 103 6.95 -6.06 15.02
C PRO A 103 6.40 -5.11 13.94
N VAL A 104 5.28 -5.49 13.34
CA VAL A 104 4.52 -4.62 12.43
C VAL A 104 4.00 -3.41 13.21
N ARG A 105 4.27 -2.19 12.73
CA ARG A 105 3.80 -0.94 13.34
C ARG A 105 2.98 -0.10 12.39
N THR A 106 3.29 -0.18 11.10
CA THR A 106 2.74 0.67 10.05
C THR A 106 2.31 -0.16 8.85
N GLU A 107 1.50 0.42 7.98
CA GLU A 107 1.13 -0.21 6.71
C GLU A 107 2.35 -0.45 5.81
N ASN A 108 3.33 0.47 5.82
CA ASN A 108 4.59 0.32 5.09
C ASN A 108 5.42 -0.89 5.53
N ASP A 109 5.25 -1.38 6.76
CA ASP A 109 5.86 -2.64 7.19
C ASP A 109 5.22 -3.82 6.45
N LEU A 110 3.89 -3.78 6.28
CA LEU A 110 3.14 -4.83 5.59
C LEU A 110 3.40 -4.84 4.08
N ASP A 111 3.74 -3.70 3.47
CA ASP A 111 4.20 -3.65 2.07
C ASP A 111 5.45 -4.52 1.82
N ARG A 112 6.32 -4.67 2.83
CA ARG A 112 7.52 -5.52 2.72
C ARG A 112 7.17 -7.00 2.60
N VAL A 113 5.97 -7.41 3.01
CA VAL A 113 5.49 -8.77 2.79
C VAL A 113 5.38 -9.08 1.29
N CYS A 114 5.03 -8.07 0.49
CA CYS A 114 5.02 -8.17 -0.97
C CYS A 114 6.42 -8.10 -1.62
N ALA A 115 7.47 -7.93 -0.81
CA ALA A 115 8.88 -7.87 -1.21
C ALA A 115 9.72 -8.94 -0.47
N ASP A 116 9.16 -10.15 -0.33
CA ASP A 116 9.82 -11.32 0.27
C ASP A 116 10.34 -11.09 1.69
N ARG A 117 9.54 -10.43 2.52
CA ARG A 117 9.74 -10.33 3.98
C ARG A 117 8.55 -10.90 4.74
N TYR A 118 8.75 -11.29 5.98
CA TYR A 118 7.65 -11.68 6.86
C TYR A 118 7.96 -11.35 8.31
N TYR A 119 6.93 -11.32 9.15
CA TYR A 119 6.99 -10.83 10.52
C TYR A 119 6.60 -11.96 11.48
N PRO A 120 7.54 -12.79 11.97
CA PRO A 120 7.23 -13.95 12.81
C PRO A 120 6.39 -13.65 14.07
N SER A 121 6.45 -12.42 14.57
CA SER A 121 5.68 -11.95 15.73
C SER A 121 4.25 -11.51 15.40
N ALA A 122 3.88 -11.42 14.13
CA ALA A 122 2.52 -11.07 13.69
C ALA A 122 1.52 -12.19 14.03
N PRO A 123 0.24 -11.86 14.22
CA PRO A 123 -0.78 -12.87 14.46
C PRO A 123 -0.89 -13.84 13.28
N LYS A 124 -0.97 -15.13 13.57
CA LYS A 124 -1.19 -16.18 12.55
C LYS A 124 -2.69 -16.31 12.28
N PRO A 125 -3.11 -16.52 11.04
CA PRO A 125 -4.49 -16.92 10.74
C PRO A 125 -4.70 -18.36 11.23
N ARG A 126 -5.12 -18.50 12.49
CA ARG A 126 -5.47 -19.77 13.14
C ARG A 126 -6.77 -19.57 13.89
N GLY A 127 -7.63 -20.59 13.86
CA GLY A 127 -8.95 -20.54 14.49
C GLY A 127 -10.00 -19.99 13.54
N ASP A 128 -11.10 -19.54 14.13
CA ASP A 128 -12.29 -19.11 13.39
C ASP A 128 -12.03 -17.83 12.60
N ALA A 129 -12.53 -17.82 11.38
CA ALA A 129 -12.60 -16.63 10.54
C ALA A 129 -13.52 -15.58 11.20
N PRO A 130 -13.37 -14.28 10.89
CA PRO A 130 -12.55 -13.72 9.82
C PRO A 130 -11.08 -13.45 10.16
N HIS A 131 -10.22 -13.55 9.14
CA HIS A 131 -8.79 -13.24 9.18
C HIS A 131 -8.51 -11.83 8.64
N PRO A 132 -8.07 -10.88 9.48
CA PRO A 132 -7.84 -9.50 9.02
C PRO A 132 -6.82 -9.39 7.89
N VAL A 133 -7.19 -8.65 6.85
CA VAL A 133 -6.41 -8.50 5.61
C VAL A 133 -6.11 -7.03 5.31
N LEU A 134 -4.89 -6.76 4.87
CA LEU A 134 -4.50 -5.49 4.25
C LEU A 134 -4.18 -5.72 2.77
N ILE A 135 -4.63 -4.82 1.89
CA ILE A 135 -4.35 -4.89 0.46
C ILE A 135 -3.25 -3.88 0.14
N SER A 136 -2.13 -4.38 -0.38
CA SER A 136 -0.99 -3.59 -0.80
C SER A 136 -0.89 -3.62 -2.32
N GLU A 137 -1.09 -2.48 -2.96
CA GLU A 137 -1.12 -2.30 -4.41
C GLU A 137 0.21 -1.69 -4.89
N GLY A 138 0.84 -2.36 -5.86
CA GLY A 138 2.09 -1.93 -6.48
C GLY A 138 1.90 -1.62 -7.96
N THR A 139 2.49 -0.52 -8.41
CA THR A 139 2.57 -0.15 -9.82
C THR A 139 3.81 -0.77 -10.47
N ALA A 140 3.77 -0.97 -11.78
CA ALA A 140 4.88 -1.59 -12.50
C ALA A 140 6.13 -0.70 -12.40
N GLY A 141 7.24 -1.28 -11.92
CA GLY A 141 8.53 -0.60 -11.80
C GLY A 141 8.66 0.38 -10.63
N ALA A 142 7.64 0.53 -9.78
CA ALA A 142 7.74 1.34 -8.58
C ALA A 142 8.19 0.50 -7.37
N GLU A 143 9.13 1.05 -6.59
CA GLU A 143 9.51 0.48 -5.30
C GLU A 143 8.47 0.76 -4.21
N SER A 144 7.71 1.85 -4.38
CA SER A 144 6.65 2.25 -3.46
C SER A 144 5.34 1.53 -3.76
N ARG A 145 4.63 1.15 -2.70
CA ARG A 145 3.30 0.55 -2.75
C ARG A 145 2.32 1.46 -2.02
N THR A 146 1.03 1.24 -2.28
CA THR A 146 -0.06 1.95 -1.60
C THR A 146 -1.03 0.98 -0.99
N THR A 147 -1.49 1.27 0.22
CA THR A 147 -2.58 0.54 0.85
C THR A 147 -3.91 0.86 0.17
N ARG A 148 -4.70 -0.19 -0.09
CA ARG A 148 -6.07 -0.06 -0.58
C ARG A 148 -7.06 -0.61 0.44
N THR A 149 -8.12 0.16 0.69
CA THR A 149 -9.22 -0.24 1.56
C THR A 149 -10.47 -0.50 0.74
N LEU A 150 -11.09 -1.68 0.93
CA LEU A 150 -12.38 -2.00 0.32
C LEU A 150 -13.49 -1.32 1.13
N ASN A 151 -13.75 -0.03 0.86
CA ASN A 151 -14.58 0.81 1.73
C ASN A 151 -15.97 0.24 2.00
N ARG A 152 -16.60 -0.38 1.00
CA ARG A 152 -17.91 -1.03 1.19
C ARG A 152 -17.84 -2.20 2.15
N ALA A 153 -16.81 -3.03 2.07
CA ALA A 153 -16.62 -4.15 2.99
C ALA A 153 -16.22 -3.66 4.40
N ALA A 154 -15.34 -2.66 4.49
CA ALA A 154 -14.82 -2.18 5.76
C ALA A 154 -15.78 -1.30 6.56
N PHE A 155 -16.61 -0.48 5.90
CA PHE A 155 -17.35 0.60 6.57
C PHE A 155 -18.86 0.59 6.35
N ALA A 156 -19.40 -0.23 5.44
CA ALA A 156 -20.86 -0.37 5.31
C ALA A 156 -21.45 -1.36 6.32
N GLY A 157 -20.61 -2.15 7.00
CA GLY A 157 -21.00 -3.21 7.92
C GLY A 157 -20.76 -2.89 9.39
N SER A 158 -20.48 -3.96 10.14
CA SER A 158 -20.24 -3.96 11.57
C SER A 158 -18.81 -3.51 11.94
N ALA A 159 -18.59 -3.30 13.24
CA ALA A 159 -17.24 -3.09 13.76
C ALA A 159 -16.31 -4.31 13.54
N ALA A 160 -16.87 -5.52 13.37
CA ALA A 160 -16.10 -6.70 13.00
C ALA A 160 -15.60 -6.58 11.55
N ASP A 161 -16.46 -6.16 10.62
CA ASP A 161 -16.08 -5.98 9.21
C ASP A 161 -14.97 -4.94 9.05
N ARG A 162 -15.05 -3.84 9.82
CA ARG A 162 -13.96 -2.86 9.87
C ARG A 162 -12.63 -3.46 10.35
N ARG A 163 -12.67 -4.28 11.42
CA ARG A 163 -11.47 -4.95 11.94
C ARG A 163 -10.92 -6.00 10.99
N THR A 164 -11.72 -6.52 10.08
CA THR A 164 -11.34 -7.52 9.08
C THR A 164 -10.77 -6.87 7.82
N TRP A 165 -11.48 -5.90 7.25
CA TRP A 165 -11.22 -5.33 5.93
C TRP A 165 -10.48 -3.98 5.95
N ALA A 166 -10.30 -3.40 7.14
CA ALA A 166 -9.45 -2.23 7.39
C ALA A 166 -8.76 -2.34 8.78
N PRO A 167 -7.97 -3.40 9.02
CA PRO A 167 -7.35 -3.63 10.32
C PRO A 167 -6.29 -2.58 10.69
N GLU A 168 -6.04 -2.46 11.99
CA GLU A 168 -4.79 -1.90 12.48
C GLU A 168 -3.61 -2.75 11.95
N PRO A 169 -2.48 -2.15 11.51
CA PRO A 169 -1.37 -2.91 10.94
C PRO A 169 -0.89 -4.07 11.83
N ALA A 170 -0.77 -3.84 13.14
CA ALA A 170 -0.32 -4.86 14.11
C ALA A 170 -1.28 -6.06 14.26
N ARG A 171 -2.54 -5.94 13.82
CA ARG A 171 -3.55 -7.01 13.87
C ARG A 171 -3.70 -7.75 12.55
N THR A 172 -3.01 -7.31 11.50
CA THR A 172 -3.12 -7.89 10.16
C THR A 172 -2.55 -9.31 10.17
N GLN A 173 -3.33 -10.27 9.69
CA GLN A 173 -2.93 -11.68 9.57
C GLN A 173 -2.55 -12.04 8.13
N LEU A 174 -3.23 -11.42 7.16
CA LEU A 174 -3.03 -11.63 5.72
C LEU A 174 -2.66 -10.33 5.01
N VAL A 175 -1.77 -10.40 4.02
CA VAL A 175 -1.52 -9.29 3.09
C VAL A 175 -1.83 -9.76 1.68
N ALA A 176 -2.68 -9.00 1.00
CA ALA A 176 -3.03 -9.19 -0.41
C ALA A 176 -2.17 -8.26 -1.27
N CYS A 177 -1.15 -8.82 -1.90
CA CYS A 177 -0.24 -8.14 -2.81
C CYS A 177 -0.85 -8.08 -4.21
N LEU A 178 -1.33 -6.91 -4.61
CA LEU A 178 -1.82 -6.65 -5.96
C LEU A 178 -0.71 -5.99 -6.77
N ASN A 179 -0.17 -6.67 -7.78
CA ASN A 179 0.93 -6.20 -8.60
C ASN A 179 0.47 -5.99 -10.05
N LEU A 180 0.71 -4.81 -10.62
CA LEU A 180 0.56 -4.62 -12.07
C LEU A 180 1.66 -5.39 -12.79
N ALA A 181 1.29 -6.49 -13.44
CA ALA A 181 2.18 -7.38 -14.20
C ALA A 181 2.40 -6.88 -15.64
N GLY A 182 1.51 -6.04 -16.17
CA GLY A 182 1.70 -5.40 -17.47
C GLY A 182 0.43 -4.81 -18.06
N ALA A 183 0.53 -4.43 -19.33
CA ALA A 183 -0.56 -3.89 -20.12
C ALA A 183 -1.14 -4.93 -21.08
N GLY A 184 -2.44 -4.84 -21.34
CA GLY A 184 -3.17 -5.53 -22.38
C GLY A 184 -3.55 -4.56 -23.51
N LYS A 185 -4.72 -4.79 -24.11
CA LYS A 185 -5.23 -3.99 -25.22
C LYS A 185 -5.56 -2.56 -24.81
N ARG A 186 -5.47 -1.62 -25.75
CA ARG A 186 -5.99 -0.25 -25.59
C ARG A 186 -7.51 -0.30 -25.44
N ILE A 187 -8.02 0.47 -24.49
CA ILE A 187 -9.45 0.58 -24.19
C ILE A 187 -10.02 1.84 -24.83
N ARG A 188 -9.42 2.99 -24.52
CA ARG A 188 -9.82 4.32 -25.01
C ARG A 188 -8.76 5.37 -24.70
N ASP A 189 -9.04 6.59 -25.11
CA ASP A 189 -8.20 7.75 -24.83
C ASP A 189 -8.86 8.61 -23.75
N CYS A 190 -8.08 8.95 -22.74
CA CYS A 190 -8.51 9.76 -21.61
C CYS A 190 -7.93 11.16 -21.73
N LYS A 191 -8.83 12.15 -21.73
CA LYS A 191 -8.45 13.56 -21.66
C LYS A 191 -8.36 13.97 -20.20
N SER A 192 -7.20 14.47 -19.78
CA SER A 192 -7.01 15.04 -18.46
C SER A 192 -6.19 16.32 -18.62
N GLY A 193 -6.81 17.46 -18.29
CA GLY A 193 -6.31 18.77 -18.68
C GLY A 193 -6.14 18.91 -20.20
N GLY A 194 -4.97 19.38 -20.63
CA GLY A 194 -4.61 19.54 -22.04
C GLY A 194 -3.95 18.32 -22.69
N ARG A 195 -3.82 17.19 -21.97
CA ARG A 195 -3.16 15.97 -22.47
C ARG A 195 -4.17 14.87 -22.74
N THR A 196 -3.83 14.03 -23.71
CA THR A 196 -4.56 12.79 -24.01
C THR A 196 -3.66 11.62 -23.67
N LEU A 197 -4.12 10.74 -22.77
CA LEU A 197 -3.40 9.56 -22.31
C LEU A 197 -4.17 8.30 -22.71
N PRO A 198 -3.52 7.27 -23.26
CA PRO A 198 -4.18 6.01 -23.55
C PRO A 198 -4.52 5.27 -22.25
N LEU A 199 -5.77 4.84 -22.11
CA LEU A 199 -6.18 3.86 -21.11
C LEU A 199 -6.00 2.46 -21.70
N LEU A 200 -5.07 1.71 -21.14
CA LEU A 200 -4.78 0.32 -21.48
C LEU A 200 -5.42 -0.60 -20.46
N GLU A 201 -5.72 -1.83 -20.87
CA GLU A 201 -6.15 -2.87 -19.95
C GLU A 201 -5.01 -3.24 -19.00
N GLY A 202 -5.20 -3.08 -17.69
CA GLY A 202 -4.22 -3.51 -16.69
C GLY A 202 -4.28 -5.03 -16.49
N ARG A 203 -3.13 -5.69 -16.47
CA ARG A 203 -2.99 -7.11 -16.11
C ARG A 203 -2.28 -7.18 -14.77
N TYR A 204 -2.87 -7.88 -13.81
CA TYR A 204 -2.40 -7.92 -12.43
C TYR A 204 -2.16 -9.34 -11.96
N THR A 205 -1.27 -9.49 -10.98
CA THR A 205 -1.14 -10.69 -10.17
C THR A 205 -1.53 -10.35 -8.74
N LEU A 206 -2.55 -11.02 -8.22
CA LEU A 206 -2.95 -10.97 -6.82
C LEU A 206 -2.34 -12.17 -6.10
N THR A 207 -1.49 -11.92 -5.10
CA THR A 207 -0.95 -12.97 -4.24
C THR A 207 -1.29 -12.65 -2.78
N VAL A 208 -1.85 -13.61 -2.06
CA VAL A 208 -2.18 -13.45 -0.63
C VAL A 208 -1.16 -14.23 0.17
N HIS A 209 -0.49 -13.56 1.10
CA HIS A 209 0.48 -14.14 2.01
C HIS A 209 0.03 -14.01 3.46
N GLU A 210 0.42 -14.99 4.27
CA GLU A 210 0.42 -14.83 5.71
C GLU A 210 1.54 -13.89 6.14
N VAL A 211 1.20 -12.90 6.96
CA VAL A 211 2.18 -11.94 7.48
C VAL A 211 3.24 -12.64 8.33
N ALA A 212 2.85 -13.66 9.09
CA ALA A 212 3.71 -14.31 10.07
C ALA A 212 4.71 -15.34 9.50
N SER A 213 4.46 -15.84 8.29
CA SER A 213 5.21 -16.99 7.74
C SER A 213 5.59 -16.83 6.27
N HIS A 214 5.08 -15.80 5.60
CA HIS A 214 5.08 -15.64 4.14
C HIS A 214 4.35 -16.74 3.36
N ARG A 215 3.66 -17.67 4.04
CA ARG A 215 2.96 -18.76 3.36
C ARG A 215 1.95 -18.18 2.38
N LYS A 216 2.08 -18.59 1.11
CA LYS A 216 1.16 -18.22 0.04
C LYS A 216 -0.18 -18.94 0.24
N VAL A 217 -1.24 -18.17 0.41
CA VAL A 217 -2.62 -18.65 0.61
C VAL A 217 -3.35 -18.72 -0.73
N LEU A 218 -3.13 -17.72 -1.59
CA LEU A 218 -3.81 -17.58 -2.87
C LEU A 218 -2.86 -16.92 -3.87
N GLU A 219 -2.96 -17.31 -5.14
CA GLU A 219 -2.37 -16.58 -6.27
C GLU A 219 -3.35 -16.61 -7.44
N LYS A 220 -3.65 -15.44 -8.02
CA LYS A 220 -4.56 -15.29 -9.16
C LYS A 220 -4.10 -14.19 -10.10
N ALA A 221 -4.14 -14.47 -11.39
CA ALA A 221 -4.06 -13.45 -12.43
C ALA A 221 -5.41 -12.74 -12.56
N LEU A 222 -5.38 -11.41 -12.72
CA LEU A 222 -6.55 -10.55 -12.83
C LEU A 222 -6.41 -9.58 -13.99
N VAL A 223 -7.55 -9.17 -14.51
CA VAL A 223 -7.65 -8.09 -15.49
C VAL A 223 -8.39 -6.93 -14.83
N GLY A 224 -7.86 -5.72 -14.99
CA GLY A 224 -8.48 -4.50 -14.52
C GLY A 224 -9.81 -4.26 -15.23
N ALA A 225 -10.88 -4.20 -14.44
CA ALA A 225 -12.25 -4.06 -14.94
C ALA A 225 -12.69 -2.60 -15.10
N GLU A 226 -11.96 -1.63 -14.55
CA GLU A 226 -12.35 -0.21 -14.65
C GLU A 226 -12.10 0.35 -16.05
N ARG A 227 -13.16 0.83 -16.71
CA ARG A 227 -13.11 1.33 -18.09
C ARG A 227 -13.30 2.85 -18.15
N ALA A 228 -13.65 3.50 -17.05
CA ALA A 228 -13.75 4.94 -16.94
C ALA A 228 -12.36 5.60 -16.89
N CYS A 229 -12.28 6.81 -17.43
CA CYS A 229 -11.09 7.62 -17.27
C CYS A 229 -11.04 8.17 -15.84
N PRO A 230 -9.89 8.09 -15.15
CA PRO A 230 -9.73 8.69 -13.85
C PRO A 230 -9.91 10.21 -13.94
N PHE A 231 -10.59 10.79 -12.94
CA PHE A 231 -10.81 12.23 -12.88
C PHE A 231 -9.50 13.00 -12.59
N VAL A 232 -8.61 12.38 -11.83
CA VAL A 232 -7.28 12.92 -11.49
C VAL A 232 -6.24 11.95 -12.01
N VAL A 233 -5.29 12.46 -12.79
CA VAL A 233 -4.09 11.73 -13.23
C VAL A 233 -2.89 12.43 -12.62
N LEU A 234 -1.98 11.66 -12.01
CA LEU A 234 -0.74 12.22 -11.49
C LEU A 234 0.29 12.27 -12.62
N GLU A 235 1.07 13.35 -12.67
CA GLU A 235 2.01 13.59 -13.78
C GLU A 235 3.10 12.50 -13.91
N SER A 236 3.32 11.72 -12.85
CA SER A 236 4.31 10.63 -12.79
C SER A 236 3.93 9.36 -13.56
N ASP A 237 2.71 9.24 -14.09
CA ASP A 237 2.14 7.97 -14.54
C ASP A 237 2.65 7.47 -15.92
N GLY A 238 3.90 7.81 -16.29
CA GLY A 238 4.58 7.20 -17.45
C GLY A 238 3.94 7.46 -18.82
N GLY A 239 2.97 8.37 -18.90
CA GLY A 239 2.26 8.70 -20.14
C GLY A 239 1.16 7.70 -20.55
N THR A 240 0.85 6.69 -19.73
CA THR A 240 -0.21 5.70 -20.01
C THR A 240 -1.00 5.36 -18.75
N LEU A 241 -2.31 5.19 -18.89
CA LEU A 241 -3.19 4.77 -17.80
C LEU A 241 -3.48 3.27 -17.89
N HIS A 242 -3.63 2.61 -16.75
CA HIS A 242 -4.06 1.20 -16.69
C HIS A 242 -5.43 1.09 -16.07
N SER A 243 -6.30 0.22 -16.60
CA SER A 243 -7.56 -0.11 -15.93
C SER A 243 -7.26 -0.72 -14.56
N ALA A 244 -7.92 -0.20 -13.52
CA ALA A 244 -7.79 -0.72 -12.17
C ALA A 244 -8.64 -1.98 -11.96
N VAL A 245 -8.22 -2.84 -11.03
CA VAL A 245 -9.08 -3.91 -10.49
C VAL A 245 -10.18 -3.26 -9.65
N ARG A 246 -11.43 -3.72 -9.75
CA ARG A 246 -12.55 -3.16 -8.96
C ARG A 246 -12.57 -3.71 -7.54
N ASP A 247 -13.14 -2.94 -6.60
CA ASP A 247 -13.29 -3.38 -5.20
C ASP A 247 -14.08 -4.68 -5.08
N GLN A 248 -15.21 -4.80 -5.80
CA GLN A 248 -16.02 -6.02 -5.78
C GLN A 248 -15.22 -7.24 -6.28
N GLN A 249 -14.42 -7.06 -7.33
CA GLN A 249 -13.59 -8.13 -7.87
C GLN A 249 -12.53 -8.59 -6.87
N LEU A 250 -11.91 -7.66 -6.12
CA LEU A 250 -11.00 -8.02 -5.03
C LEU A 250 -11.72 -8.69 -3.88
N TYR A 251 -12.86 -8.15 -3.46
CA TYR A 251 -13.69 -8.72 -2.39
C TYR A 251 -14.05 -10.18 -2.69
N ASP A 252 -14.57 -10.46 -3.89
CA ASP A 252 -15.02 -11.81 -4.26
C ASP A 252 -13.88 -12.85 -4.20
N LEU A 253 -12.64 -12.44 -4.50
CA LEU A 253 -11.46 -13.29 -4.43
C LEU A 253 -10.90 -13.46 -3.02
N LEU A 254 -10.95 -12.38 -2.23
CA LEU A 254 -10.41 -12.35 -0.87
C LEU A 254 -11.40 -12.91 0.15
N ARG A 255 -12.70 -12.94 -0.15
CA ARG A 255 -13.74 -13.41 0.77
C ARG A 255 -13.44 -14.80 1.32
N LYS A 256 -13.04 -15.75 0.47
CA LYS A 256 -12.73 -17.11 0.91
C LYS A 256 -11.54 -17.16 1.90
N PRO A 257 -10.33 -16.69 1.56
CA PRO A 257 -9.21 -16.73 2.51
C PRO A 257 -9.40 -15.83 3.75
N VAL A 258 -10.30 -14.84 3.70
CA VAL A 258 -10.59 -13.93 4.82
C VAL A 258 -11.69 -14.48 5.72
N GLU A 259 -12.80 -14.95 5.16
CA GLU A 259 -14.02 -15.28 5.92
C GLU A 259 -14.24 -16.79 6.13
N GLY A 260 -13.44 -17.66 5.50
CA GLY A 260 -13.56 -19.13 5.57
C GLY A 260 -14.28 -19.73 4.38
#